data_AF-A0A2G2VUQ2-F1
#
_entry.id   AF-A0A2G2VUQ2-F1
#
_cell.length_a   1.000
_cell.length_b   1.000
_cell.length_c   1.000
_cell.angle_alpha   90.00
_cell.angle_beta   90.00
_cell.angle_gamma   90.00
#
_symmetry.space_group_name_H-M   'P 1'
#
loop_
_entity.id
_entity.type
_entity.pdbx_description
1 polymer ?
#
loop_
_entity_poly.entity_id
_entity_poly.type
_entity_poly.pdbx_seq_one_letter_code
_entity_poly.pdbx_strand_id
1 'polypeptide(L)'
;MYGGGTLDGQGKVAWECKKSKKCTKIPNNLSFNSLTNFIIKDITILDKSFHVNVNQCKNLTFLHFNVKAPDDSPNTDGIHISRSSTVNVTDSTFSSRDYCISIGDETEQLHITEVTCRRGHSISFGSLGRNPGEKPVLPSQVKISKLTIQNIKGTSRTQNAVSLLCSKGAPCEGVEVGDIDITYSGKEGPVKSSCENINPSLKGKQIPAVCSTVADE
;
A
#
# COMPACT_ATOMS: atom_id res chain seq x y z
N MET A 1 -18.71 9.37 1.70
CA MET A 1 -19.13 8.15 2.45
C MET A 1 -18.67 8.31 3.90
N TYR A 2 -19.60 8.31 4.87
CA TYR A 2 -19.28 8.46 6.29
C TYR A 2 -20.33 7.77 7.17
N GLY A 3 -20.02 7.53 8.45
CA GLY A 3 -21.04 7.11 9.43
C GLY A 3 -20.61 6.11 10.51
N GLY A 4 -19.33 5.76 10.62
CA GLY A 4 -18.84 4.83 11.66
C GLY A 4 -19.10 3.34 11.36
N GLY A 5 -19.71 3.03 10.22
CA GLY A 5 -20.14 1.68 9.88
C GLY A 5 -18.99 0.72 9.56
N THR A 6 -19.28 -0.56 9.73
CA THR A 6 -18.39 -1.67 9.38
C THR A 6 -18.91 -2.41 8.16
N LEU A 7 -18.06 -2.60 7.15
CA LEU A 7 -18.35 -3.42 5.98
C LEU A 7 -17.57 -4.73 6.08
N ASP A 8 -18.29 -5.82 6.31
CA ASP A 8 -17.74 -7.17 6.41
C ASP A 8 -17.77 -7.88 5.04
N GLY A 9 -16.58 -8.19 4.53
CA GLY A 9 -16.40 -8.84 3.24
C GLY A 9 -16.57 -10.36 3.24
N GLN A 10 -16.76 -10.97 4.43
CA GLN A 10 -16.89 -12.41 4.65
C GLN A 10 -15.75 -13.21 4.01
N GLY A 11 -14.52 -12.77 4.25
CA GLY A 11 -13.30 -13.27 3.61
C GLY A 11 -13.15 -14.79 3.66
N LYS A 12 -13.52 -15.44 4.78
CA LYS A 12 -13.41 -16.89 4.96
C LYS A 12 -14.09 -17.69 3.83
N VAL A 13 -15.33 -17.32 3.49
CA VAL A 13 -16.10 -17.99 2.44
C VAL A 13 -15.40 -17.83 1.08
N ALA A 14 -14.87 -16.63 0.81
CA ALA A 14 -14.16 -16.35 -0.44
C ALA A 14 -12.83 -17.11 -0.54
N TRP A 15 -12.07 -17.18 0.55
CA TRP A 15 -10.78 -17.89 0.59
C TRP A 15 -10.97 -19.40 0.45
N GLU A 16 -11.98 -19.98 1.09
CA GLU A 16 -12.35 -21.39 0.93
C GLU A 16 -12.73 -21.70 -0.53
N CYS A 17 -13.55 -20.84 -1.16
CA CYS A 17 -13.93 -21.01 -2.56
C CYS A 17 -12.73 -20.99 -3.52
N LYS A 18 -11.76 -20.10 -3.29
CA LYS A 18 -10.51 -20.02 -4.07
C LYS A 18 -9.61 -21.23 -3.80
N LYS A 19 -9.48 -21.65 -2.53
CA LYS A 19 -8.71 -22.86 -2.14
C LYS A 19 -9.28 -24.11 -2.81
N SER A 20 -10.61 -24.24 -2.88
CA SER A 20 -11.27 -25.36 -3.55
C SER A 20 -11.34 -25.24 -5.08
N LYS A 21 -10.71 -24.22 -5.68
CA LYS A 21 -10.76 -23.89 -7.12
C LYS A 21 -12.18 -23.73 -7.69
N LYS A 22 -13.17 -23.46 -6.84
CA LYS A 22 -14.56 -23.17 -7.24
C LYS A 22 -14.71 -21.73 -7.72
N CYS A 23 -13.89 -20.83 -7.18
CA CYS A 23 -13.80 -19.43 -7.58
C CYS A 23 -12.42 -19.15 -8.17
N THR A 24 -12.38 -18.56 -9.37
CA THR A 24 -11.12 -18.14 -10.02
C THR A 24 -10.73 -16.72 -9.66
N LYS A 25 -11.70 -15.86 -9.29
CA LYS A 25 -11.49 -14.48 -8.84
C LYS A 25 -12.27 -14.22 -7.54
N ILE A 26 -11.65 -13.46 -6.63
CA ILE A 26 -12.30 -12.95 -5.42
C ILE A 26 -12.48 -11.45 -5.62
N PRO A 27 -13.70 -10.89 -5.43
CA PRO A 27 -13.92 -9.46 -5.55
C PRO A 27 -13.27 -8.70 -4.40
N ASN A 28 -12.98 -7.41 -4.64
CA ASN A 28 -12.56 -6.49 -3.59
C ASN A 28 -13.73 -6.19 -2.65
N ASN A 29 -13.46 -5.65 -1.45
CA ASN A 29 -14.54 -5.15 -0.59
C ASN A 29 -15.14 -3.86 -1.16
N LEU A 30 -14.28 -2.89 -1.44
CA LEU A 30 -14.67 -1.63 -2.07
C LEU A 30 -13.79 -1.33 -3.27
N SER A 31 -14.41 -0.73 -4.29
CA SER A 31 -13.71 -0.22 -5.46
C SER A 31 -14.24 1.17 -5.77
N PHE A 32 -13.41 2.18 -5.56
CA PHE A 32 -13.67 3.57 -5.91
C PHE A 32 -13.09 3.82 -7.30
N ASN A 33 -13.96 4.09 -8.27
CA ASN A 33 -13.56 4.26 -9.66
C ASN A 33 -14.07 5.61 -10.16
N SER A 34 -13.18 6.42 -10.74
CA SER A 34 -13.54 7.67 -11.41
C SER A 34 -14.28 8.69 -10.53
N LEU A 35 -14.03 8.66 -9.22
CA LEU A 35 -14.65 9.60 -8.29
C LEU A 35 -13.87 10.91 -8.24
N THR A 36 -14.59 12.03 -8.14
CA THR A 36 -13.99 13.36 -7.97
C THR A 36 -14.58 14.04 -6.73
N ASN A 37 -13.73 14.69 -5.94
CA ASN A 37 -14.12 15.47 -4.74
C ASN A 37 -14.91 14.64 -3.73
N PHE A 38 -14.32 13.56 -3.23
CA PHE A 38 -15.02 12.63 -2.36
C PHE A 38 -14.25 12.33 -1.08
N ILE A 39 -14.98 12.21 0.03
CA ILE A 39 -14.41 11.95 1.35
C ILE A 39 -14.98 10.62 1.85
N ILE A 40 -14.10 9.75 2.30
CA ILE A 40 -14.38 8.50 3.00
C ILE A 40 -13.90 8.68 4.44
N LYS A 41 -14.83 8.73 5.38
CA LYS A 41 -14.52 9.04 6.77
C LYS A 41 -15.17 8.06 7.74
N ASP A 42 -14.43 7.66 8.78
CA ASP A 42 -14.96 6.84 9.88
C ASP A 42 -15.57 5.52 9.36
N ILE A 43 -14.83 4.77 8.54
CA ILE A 43 -15.29 3.49 7.97
C ILE A 43 -14.32 2.39 8.37
N THR A 44 -14.88 1.23 8.75
CA THR A 44 -14.11 0.00 8.98
C THR A 44 -14.44 -1.04 7.93
N ILE A 45 -13.41 -1.65 7.34
CA ILE A 45 -13.52 -2.78 6.41
C ILE A 45 -12.96 -4.03 7.09
N LEU A 46 -13.73 -5.12 7.10
CA LEU A 46 -13.29 -6.43 7.57
C LEU A 46 -13.14 -7.40 6.40
N ASP A 47 -12.15 -8.27 6.52
CA ASP A 47 -12.04 -9.57 5.84
C ASP A 47 -12.22 -9.55 4.30
N LYS A 48 -11.11 -9.51 3.54
CA LYS A 48 -11.08 -9.84 2.10
C LYS A 48 -9.70 -10.26 1.63
N SER A 49 -9.58 -10.57 0.33
CA SER A 49 -8.29 -10.53 -0.39
C SER A 49 -7.89 -9.05 -0.57
N PHE A 50 -8.15 -8.38 -1.69
CA PHE A 50 -7.96 -6.92 -1.75
C PHE A 50 -9.08 -6.17 -1.01
N HIS A 51 -8.74 -5.31 -0.04
CA HIS A 51 -9.75 -4.61 0.76
C HIS A 51 -10.32 -3.40 0.00
N VAL A 52 -9.45 -2.51 -0.48
CA VAL A 52 -9.88 -1.29 -1.18
C VAL A 52 -9.07 -1.09 -2.45
N ASN A 53 -9.76 -0.84 -3.56
CA ASN A 53 -9.18 -0.35 -4.79
C ASN A 53 -9.59 1.10 -5.04
N VAL A 54 -8.64 1.95 -5.39
CA VAL A 54 -8.83 3.34 -5.81
C VAL A 54 -8.22 3.47 -7.19
N ASN A 55 -9.06 3.79 -8.17
CA ASN A 55 -8.66 3.86 -9.57
C ASN A 55 -9.28 5.10 -10.23
N GLN A 56 -8.49 5.85 -11.00
CA GLN A 56 -8.98 7.01 -11.77
C GLN A 56 -9.66 8.09 -10.92
N CYS A 57 -9.32 8.20 -9.64
CA CYS A 57 -9.96 9.16 -8.73
C CYS A 57 -9.20 10.49 -8.65
N LYS A 58 -9.91 11.57 -8.36
CA LYS A 58 -9.35 12.91 -8.18
C LYS A 58 -9.86 13.58 -6.91
N ASN A 59 -8.98 14.15 -6.10
CA ASN A 59 -9.36 14.81 -4.85
C ASN A 59 -10.17 13.88 -3.94
N LEU A 60 -9.55 12.78 -3.52
CA LEU A 60 -10.15 11.73 -2.70
C LEU A 60 -9.48 11.71 -1.32
N THR A 61 -10.24 11.71 -0.23
CA THR A 61 -9.68 11.69 1.13
C THR A 61 -10.22 10.51 1.92
N PHE A 62 -9.32 9.71 2.48
CA PHE A 62 -9.57 8.70 3.51
C PHE A 62 -9.14 9.25 4.87
N LEU A 63 -10.07 9.32 5.82
CA LEU A 63 -9.83 9.82 7.17
C LEU A 63 -10.44 8.87 8.20
N HIS A 64 -9.70 8.45 9.23
CA HIS A 64 -10.17 7.43 10.19
C HIS A 64 -10.64 6.15 9.49
N PHE A 65 -9.89 5.73 8.46
CA PHE A 65 -10.20 4.55 7.69
C PHE A 65 -9.48 3.34 8.27
N ASN A 66 -10.24 2.28 8.55
CA ASN A 66 -9.72 1.09 9.22
C ASN A 66 -9.88 -0.14 8.34
N VAL A 67 -8.81 -0.90 8.18
CA VAL A 67 -8.83 -2.22 7.53
C VAL A 67 -8.37 -3.26 8.54
N LYS A 68 -9.13 -4.37 8.67
CA LYS A 68 -8.76 -5.49 9.54
C LYS A 68 -9.00 -6.81 8.82
N ALA A 69 -8.00 -7.70 8.87
CA ALA A 69 -8.09 -9.08 8.43
C ALA A 69 -7.36 -10.02 9.41
N PRO A 70 -7.79 -11.29 9.53
CA PRO A 70 -7.11 -12.32 10.31
C PRO A 70 -5.67 -12.57 9.86
N ASP A 71 -4.82 -13.00 10.80
CA ASP A 71 -3.38 -13.21 10.54
C ASP A 71 -3.09 -14.34 9.52
N ASP A 72 -4.01 -15.30 9.41
CA ASP A 72 -3.96 -16.43 8.49
C ASP A 72 -4.63 -16.14 7.13
N SER A 73 -5.21 -14.95 6.96
CA SER A 73 -5.85 -14.55 5.70
C SER A 73 -4.86 -14.55 4.52
N PRO A 74 -5.26 -14.99 3.32
CA PRO A 74 -4.42 -14.96 2.13
C PRO A 74 -4.56 -13.65 1.33
N ASN A 75 -3.43 -13.06 0.93
CA ASN A 75 -3.30 -11.99 -0.08
C ASN A 75 -4.18 -10.77 0.19
N THR A 76 -3.84 -10.02 1.23
CA THR A 76 -4.64 -8.95 1.80
C THR A 76 -3.99 -7.58 1.76
N ASP A 77 -3.98 -6.94 0.59
CA ASP A 77 -3.63 -5.53 0.50
C ASP A 77 -4.75 -4.69 1.15
N GLY A 78 -4.36 -3.66 1.91
CA GLY A 78 -5.26 -2.73 2.59
C GLY A 78 -5.92 -1.76 1.61
N ILE A 79 -5.14 -0.86 1.03
CA ILE A 79 -5.61 0.04 -0.02
C ILE A 79 -4.63 0.04 -1.19
N HIS A 80 -5.15 -0.19 -2.39
CA HIS A 80 -4.42 -0.06 -3.64
C HIS A 80 -4.86 1.22 -4.35
N ILE A 81 -3.93 2.13 -4.65
CA ILE A 81 -4.20 3.42 -5.29
C ILE A 81 -3.49 3.47 -6.64
N SER A 82 -4.24 3.63 -7.72
CA SER A 82 -3.71 3.74 -9.09
C SER A 82 -4.47 4.79 -9.90
N ARG A 83 -3.83 5.34 -10.93
CA ARG A 83 -4.33 6.33 -11.89
C ARG A 83 -5.04 7.51 -11.24
N SER A 84 -4.62 7.93 -10.06
CA SER A 84 -5.37 8.88 -9.23
C SER A 84 -4.55 10.12 -8.88
N SER A 85 -5.20 11.27 -8.75
CA SER A 85 -4.55 12.54 -8.44
C SER A 85 -5.12 13.19 -7.19
N THR A 86 -4.27 13.77 -6.35
CA THR A 86 -4.70 14.44 -5.11
C THR A 86 -5.46 13.47 -4.21
N VAL A 87 -4.76 12.45 -3.68
CA VAL A 87 -5.35 11.48 -2.77
C VAL A 87 -4.73 11.65 -1.38
N ASN A 88 -5.56 11.72 -0.34
CA ASN A 88 -5.11 11.83 1.04
C ASN A 88 -5.52 10.57 1.80
N VAL A 89 -4.59 9.97 2.53
CA VAL A 89 -4.86 8.92 3.52
C VAL A 89 -4.32 9.42 4.85
N THR A 90 -5.20 9.65 5.82
CA THR A 90 -4.85 10.33 7.07
C THR A 90 -5.48 9.63 8.27
N ASP A 91 -4.74 9.54 9.36
CA ASP A 91 -5.17 8.98 10.65
C ASP A 91 -5.93 7.66 10.45
N SER A 92 -5.25 6.67 9.89
CA SER A 92 -5.87 5.43 9.40
C SER A 92 -5.06 4.22 9.85
N THR A 93 -5.74 3.12 10.14
CA THR A 93 -5.10 1.89 10.62
C THR A 93 -5.36 0.74 9.66
N PHE A 94 -4.28 0.13 9.19
CA PHE A 94 -4.34 -1.07 8.34
C PHE A 94 -3.75 -2.24 9.13
N SER A 95 -4.55 -3.28 9.30
CA SER A 95 -4.17 -4.50 9.99
C SER A 95 -4.46 -5.69 9.08
N SER A 96 -3.53 -6.02 8.19
CA SER A 96 -3.69 -7.09 7.21
C SER A 96 -2.37 -7.84 7.02
N ARG A 97 -2.38 -8.95 6.30
CA ARG A 97 -1.17 -9.76 6.11
C ARG A 97 -0.17 -9.22 5.10
N ASP A 98 -0.61 -8.44 4.12
CA ASP A 98 0.22 -7.93 3.02
C ASP A 98 0.37 -6.41 3.12
N TYR A 99 0.40 -5.69 2.01
CA TYR A 99 0.68 -4.26 1.99
C TYR A 99 -0.43 -3.46 2.65
N CYS A 100 -0.12 -2.59 3.62
CA CYS A 100 -1.12 -1.65 4.15
C CYS A 100 -1.62 -0.72 3.04
N ILE A 101 -0.67 -0.14 2.30
CA ILE A 101 -0.89 0.77 1.20
C ILE A 101 0.00 0.33 0.05
N SER A 102 -0.61 -0.01 -1.07
CA SER A 102 0.08 -0.24 -2.34
C SER A 102 -0.26 0.85 -3.33
N ILE A 103 0.75 1.35 -4.03
CA ILE A 103 0.61 2.45 -4.98
C ILE A 103 0.98 1.92 -6.37
N GLY A 104 0.03 2.07 -7.28
CA GLY A 104 0.12 1.72 -8.69
C GLY A 104 0.47 2.92 -9.57
N ASP A 105 0.38 2.65 -10.86
CA ASP A 105 0.71 3.53 -11.97
C ASP A 105 -0.14 4.83 -11.96
N GLU A 106 0.39 5.92 -12.51
CA GLU A 106 -0.22 7.23 -12.83
C GLU A 106 -0.84 7.91 -11.61
N THR A 107 -0.20 7.74 -10.45
CA THR A 107 -0.59 8.38 -9.20
C THR A 107 0.26 9.62 -8.95
N GLU A 108 -0.38 10.79 -8.80
CA GLU A 108 0.29 12.06 -8.50
C GLU A 108 -0.34 12.74 -7.29
N GLN A 109 0.45 13.46 -6.47
CA GLN A 109 -0.04 14.18 -5.29
C GLN A 109 -0.78 13.27 -4.31
N LEU A 110 -0.09 12.25 -3.83
CA LEU A 110 -0.60 11.36 -2.78
C LEU A 110 0.02 11.78 -1.45
N HIS A 111 -0.80 11.94 -0.41
CA HIS A 111 -0.34 12.28 0.94
C HIS A 111 -0.80 11.19 1.92
N ILE A 112 0.16 10.55 2.57
CA ILE A 112 -0.05 9.48 3.55
C ILE A 112 0.53 9.97 4.87
N THR A 113 -0.34 10.26 5.85
CA THR A 113 0.07 10.86 7.13
C THR A 113 -0.65 10.19 8.29
N GLU A 114 0.03 10.03 9.42
CA GLU A 114 -0.54 9.40 10.63
C GLU A 114 -1.15 8.00 10.36
N VAL A 115 -0.43 7.16 9.62
CA VAL A 115 -0.90 5.82 9.27
C VAL A 115 -0.24 4.75 10.14
N THR A 116 -1.05 3.91 10.78
CA THR A 116 -0.55 2.76 11.54
C THR A 116 -0.67 1.48 10.72
N CYS A 117 0.47 0.83 10.47
CA CYS A 117 0.58 -0.45 9.78
C CYS A 117 0.76 -1.59 10.79
N ARG A 118 -0.34 -2.23 11.18
CA ARG A 118 -0.33 -3.28 12.20
C ARG A 118 -0.23 -4.64 11.54
N ARG A 119 0.99 -5.20 11.51
CA ARG A 119 1.27 -6.49 10.88
C ARG A 119 1.06 -6.40 9.35
N GLY A 120 1.90 -7.06 8.59
CA GLY A 120 1.87 -7.06 7.13
C GLY A 120 3.18 -6.60 6.48
N HIS A 121 3.15 -6.33 5.18
CA HIS A 121 4.16 -5.53 4.49
C HIS A 121 3.72 -4.06 4.58
N SER A 122 4.64 -3.11 4.78
CA SER A 122 4.19 -1.79 5.22
C SER A 122 3.69 -0.94 4.06
N ILE A 123 4.60 -0.50 3.19
CA ILE A 123 4.28 0.36 2.06
C ILE A 123 5.06 -0.15 0.86
N SER A 124 4.38 -0.31 -0.27
CA SER A 124 4.99 -0.77 -1.52
C SER A 124 4.54 0.04 -2.73
N PHE A 125 5.48 0.38 -3.60
CA PHE A 125 5.20 0.70 -5.00
C PHE A 125 5.23 -0.57 -5.84
N GLY A 126 4.17 -0.79 -6.64
CA GLY A 126 4.11 -1.95 -7.53
C GLY A 126 4.02 -3.31 -6.81
N SER A 127 4.11 -4.43 -7.52
CA SER A 127 4.78 -4.67 -8.82
C SER A 127 4.01 -4.23 -10.07
N LEU A 128 4.66 -3.43 -10.93
CA LEU A 128 4.21 -3.15 -12.29
C LEU A 128 4.77 -4.22 -13.25
N GLY A 129 3.93 -4.81 -14.11
CA GLY A 129 4.36 -5.76 -15.16
C GLY A 129 4.14 -7.27 -14.89
N ARG A 130 3.11 -7.66 -14.14
CA ARG A 130 2.88 -9.07 -13.73
C ARG A 130 1.94 -9.86 -14.67
N ASN A 131 2.22 -9.89 -15.98
CA ASN A 131 1.53 -10.81 -16.91
C ASN A 131 2.52 -11.83 -17.51
N PRO A 132 2.34 -13.16 -17.30
CA PRO A 132 3.18 -14.17 -17.93
C PRO A 132 2.90 -14.22 -19.44
N GLY A 133 3.86 -13.76 -20.26
CA GLY A 133 3.78 -13.76 -21.73
C GLY A 133 4.10 -12.43 -22.42
N GLU A 134 4.41 -11.36 -21.68
CA GLU A 134 4.77 -10.07 -22.30
C GLU A 134 6.22 -10.03 -22.81
N LYS A 135 6.38 -9.42 -23.99
CA LYS A 135 7.65 -9.05 -24.66
C LYS A 135 8.55 -8.22 -23.71
N PRO A 136 9.85 -7.98 -24.03
CA PRO A 136 10.74 -7.21 -23.16
C PRO A 136 10.04 -5.95 -22.67
N VAL A 137 9.78 -5.90 -21.36
CA VAL A 137 8.98 -4.85 -20.74
C VAL A 137 9.81 -3.59 -20.86
N LEU A 138 9.44 -2.71 -21.81
CA LEU A 138 9.95 -1.34 -21.79
C LEU A 138 9.68 -0.80 -20.39
N PRO A 139 10.63 -0.06 -19.79
CA PRO A 139 10.40 0.53 -18.48
C PRO A 139 9.07 1.26 -18.49
N SER A 140 8.25 1.05 -17.44
CA SER A 140 7.00 1.77 -17.30
C SER A 140 7.26 3.27 -17.41
N GLN A 141 6.62 3.93 -18.38
CA GLN A 141 6.71 5.39 -18.57
C GLN A 141 5.83 6.16 -17.59
N VAL A 142 5.38 5.47 -16.55
CA VAL A 142 4.38 5.94 -15.65
C VAL A 142 5.00 6.64 -14.44
N LYS A 143 4.65 7.92 -14.29
CA LYS A 143 5.20 8.80 -13.27
C LYS A 143 4.43 8.71 -11.96
N ILE A 144 5.18 8.56 -10.87
CA ILE A 144 4.72 8.82 -9.51
C ILE A 144 5.44 10.09 -9.04
N SER A 145 4.70 11.08 -8.55
CA SER A 145 5.32 12.32 -8.09
C SER A 145 4.60 13.02 -6.95
N LYS A 146 5.37 13.82 -6.18
CA LYS A 146 4.88 14.64 -5.05
C LYS A 146 4.17 13.79 -4.00
N LEU A 147 4.91 12.85 -3.42
CA LEU A 147 4.41 11.97 -2.37
C LEU A 147 4.95 12.40 -1.02
N THR A 148 4.10 12.47 0.00
CA THR A 148 4.53 12.61 1.40
C THR A 148 4.11 11.38 2.18
N ILE A 149 5.06 10.69 2.80
CA ILE A 149 4.84 9.59 3.73
C ILE A 149 5.38 10.05 5.08
N GLN A 150 4.52 10.21 6.10
CA GLN A 150 5.00 10.60 7.42
C GLN A 150 4.30 9.89 8.57
N ASN A 151 5.03 9.71 9.68
CA ASN A 151 4.52 9.15 10.93
C ASN A 151 3.92 7.75 10.75
N ILE A 152 4.71 6.84 10.15
CA ILE A 152 4.29 5.46 9.92
C ILE A 152 4.85 4.57 11.00
N LYS A 153 3.99 3.82 11.70
CA LYS A 153 4.40 2.97 12.82
C LYS A 153 3.87 1.55 12.70
N GLY A 154 4.63 0.57 13.20
CA GLY A 154 4.14 -0.79 13.44
C GLY A 154 5.17 -1.90 13.26
N THR A 155 4.73 -3.02 12.69
CA THR A 155 5.53 -4.25 12.57
C THR A 155 5.39 -4.88 11.19
N SER A 156 6.50 -5.33 10.60
CA SER A 156 6.52 -6.10 9.35
C SER A 156 6.60 -7.61 9.61
N ARG A 157 6.05 -8.42 8.70
CA ARG A 157 6.20 -9.89 8.71
C ARG A 157 7.42 -10.39 7.94
N THR A 158 7.98 -9.56 7.07
CA THR A 158 9.17 -9.89 6.29
C THR A 158 10.27 -8.89 6.58
N GLN A 159 11.51 -9.31 6.33
CA GLN A 159 12.68 -8.47 6.54
C GLN A 159 12.57 -7.13 5.81
N ASN A 160 12.09 -7.16 4.56
CA ASN A 160 11.93 -5.95 3.75
C ASN A 160 10.57 -5.30 4.02
N ALA A 161 10.56 -4.34 4.95
CA ALA A 161 9.33 -3.68 5.42
C ALA A 161 8.87 -2.54 4.52
N VAL A 162 9.81 -1.84 3.89
CA VAL A 162 9.55 -0.67 3.05
C VAL A 162 10.10 -0.92 1.65
N SER A 163 9.24 -0.85 0.62
CA SER A 163 9.62 -1.06 -0.77
C SER A 163 9.25 0.14 -1.63
N LEU A 164 10.24 0.98 -1.96
CA LEU A 164 10.05 2.14 -2.81
C LEU A 164 10.64 1.90 -4.20
N LEU A 165 9.96 1.10 -5.03
CA LEU A 165 10.46 0.66 -6.34
C LEU A 165 9.76 1.40 -7.48
N CYS A 166 10.47 2.33 -8.12
CA CYS A 166 9.98 3.13 -9.24
C CYS A 166 10.60 2.65 -10.56
N SER A 167 9.98 2.99 -11.70
CA SER A 167 10.50 2.53 -12.98
C SER A 167 11.68 3.38 -13.45
N LYS A 168 12.66 2.74 -14.09
CA LYS A 168 13.78 3.45 -14.75
C LYS A 168 13.32 4.41 -15.87
N GLY A 169 12.20 4.13 -16.52
CA GLY A 169 11.62 4.97 -17.60
C GLY A 169 10.86 6.18 -17.10
N ALA A 170 10.41 6.14 -15.85
CA ALA A 170 9.76 7.24 -15.14
C ALA A 170 10.11 7.16 -13.64
N PRO A 171 11.31 7.64 -13.26
CA PRO A 171 11.72 7.71 -11.86
C PRO A 171 10.73 8.50 -11.00
N CYS A 172 10.64 8.15 -9.71
CA CYS A 172 9.80 8.89 -8.77
C CYS A 172 10.41 10.26 -8.45
N GLU A 173 9.59 11.31 -8.43
CA GLU A 173 10.03 12.69 -8.19
C GLU A 173 9.30 13.33 -7.00
N GLY A 174 10.01 14.11 -6.19
CA GLY A 174 9.41 14.88 -5.09
C GLY A 174 8.78 13.99 -4.01
N VAL A 175 9.45 12.88 -3.66
CA VAL A 175 9.00 12.02 -2.57
C VAL A 175 9.64 12.49 -1.26
N GLU A 176 8.83 12.66 -0.23
CA GLU A 176 9.27 12.96 1.14
C GLU A 176 8.87 11.80 2.05
N VAL A 177 9.79 11.33 2.88
CA VAL A 177 9.58 10.25 3.85
C VAL A 177 10.04 10.71 5.22
N GLY A 178 9.12 10.76 6.18
CA GLY A 178 9.34 11.24 7.53
C GLY A 178 8.92 10.22 8.58
N ASP A 179 9.66 10.11 9.68
CA ASP A 179 9.19 9.44 10.90
C ASP A 179 8.59 8.04 10.68
N ILE A 180 9.41 7.15 10.11
CA ILE A 180 9.11 5.73 9.89
C ILE A 180 9.63 4.92 11.08
N ASP A 181 8.77 4.11 11.67
CA ASP A 181 9.08 3.25 12.83
C ASP A 181 8.41 1.89 12.69
N ILE A 182 9.02 1.04 11.88
CA ILE A 182 8.54 -0.28 11.53
C ILE A 182 9.57 -1.31 11.95
N THR A 183 9.14 -2.20 12.82
CA THR A 183 10.02 -3.23 13.40
C THR A 183 9.77 -4.58 12.75
N TYR A 184 10.79 -5.43 12.76
CA TYR A 184 10.70 -6.81 12.29
C TYR A 184 11.50 -7.69 13.25
N SER A 185 10.95 -8.87 13.57
CA SER A 185 11.48 -9.78 14.59
C SER A 185 11.66 -11.22 14.07
N GLY A 186 11.76 -11.39 12.74
CA GLY A 186 12.05 -12.69 12.14
C GLY A 186 13.53 -13.08 12.23
N LYS A 187 13.84 -14.29 11.78
CA LYS A 187 15.17 -14.90 11.88
C LYS A 187 16.14 -14.38 10.82
N GLU A 188 15.62 -13.69 9.82
CA GLU A 188 16.35 -13.23 8.64
C GLU A 188 17.23 -11.99 8.92
N GLY A 189 17.17 -11.43 10.13
CA GLY A 189 18.02 -10.32 10.58
C GLY A 189 17.25 -9.01 10.77
N PRO A 190 17.93 -7.85 10.79
CA PRO A 190 17.30 -6.56 11.04
C PRO A 190 16.32 -6.19 9.93
N VAL A 191 15.34 -5.34 10.26
CA VAL A 191 14.40 -4.75 9.30
C VAL A 191 15.15 -3.97 8.21
N LYS A 192 14.73 -4.13 6.96
CA LYS A 192 15.34 -3.52 5.76
C LYS A 192 14.32 -2.73 4.95
N SER A 193 14.84 -1.85 4.10
CA SER A 193 14.10 -1.20 3.03
C SER A 193 14.76 -1.48 1.68
N SER A 194 13.99 -1.38 0.60
CA SER A 194 14.44 -1.50 -0.78
C SER A 194 13.98 -0.29 -1.58
N CYS A 195 14.88 0.32 -2.36
CA CYS A 195 14.55 1.48 -3.17
C CYS A 195 15.17 1.37 -4.56
N GLU A 196 14.42 1.79 -5.58
CA GLU A 196 14.88 1.79 -6.97
C GLU A 196 14.30 2.99 -7.72
N ASN A 197 15.14 3.69 -8.49
CA ASN A 197 14.75 4.84 -9.32
C ASN A 197 13.96 5.93 -8.55
N ILE A 198 14.35 6.18 -7.30
CA ILE A 198 13.75 7.15 -6.39
C ILE A 198 14.85 7.79 -5.53
N ASN A 199 14.71 9.08 -5.24
CA ASN A 199 15.56 9.79 -4.29
C ASN A 199 14.68 10.60 -3.32
N PRO A 200 14.22 10.00 -2.20
CA PRO A 200 13.31 10.67 -1.29
C PRO A 200 14.05 11.62 -0.35
N SER A 201 13.41 12.74 -0.02
CA SER A 201 13.82 13.60 1.09
C SER A 201 13.44 12.94 2.41
N LEU A 202 14.44 12.63 3.24
CA LEU A 202 14.22 11.95 4.52
C LEU A 202 14.15 12.96 5.67
N LYS A 203 13.19 12.77 6.59
CA LYS A 203 13.03 13.59 7.79
C LYS A 203 12.81 12.70 9.03
N GLY A 204 13.24 13.17 10.20
CA GLY A 204 12.94 12.50 11.46
C GLY A 204 13.47 11.05 11.55
N LYS A 205 12.78 10.21 12.31
CA LYS A 205 13.20 8.81 12.58
C LYS A 205 13.01 7.94 11.33
N GLN A 206 13.96 7.05 11.03
CA GLN A 206 13.88 6.11 9.90
C GLN A 206 14.26 4.70 10.36
N ILE A 207 13.27 3.89 10.74
CA ILE A 207 13.42 2.46 11.04
C ILE A 207 12.40 1.69 10.19
N PRO A 208 12.84 0.84 9.22
CA PRO A 208 14.22 0.72 8.73
C PRO A 208 14.74 2.05 8.17
N ALA A 209 16.07 2.17 8.05
CA ALA A 209 16.64 3.25 7.27
C ALA A 209 16.11 3.16 5.83
N VAL A 210 15.39 4.18 5.38
CA VAL A 210 14.72 4.19 4.07
C VAL A 210 15.71 4.62 3.01
N CYS A 211 15.85 3.82 1.96
CA CYS A 211 16.73 4.09 0.82
C CYS A 211 18.20 4.33 1.19
N SER A 212 18.64 3.89 2.36
CA SER A 212 20.05 3.79 2.68
C SER A 212 20.64 2.72 1.79
N THR A 213 21.57 3.11 0.91
CA THR A 213 22.41 2.16 0.19
C THR A 213 23.14 1.31 1.23
N VAL A 214 22.69 0.08 1.45
CA VAL A 214 23.60 -0.95 1.93
C VAL A 214 24.39 -1.35 0.70
N ALA A 215 25.42 -0.56 0.39
CA ALA A 215 26.55 -1.07 -0.35
C ALA A 215 27.37 -1.83 0.70
N ASP A 216 27.15 -3.14 0.79
CA ASP A 216 28.08 -4.03 1.48
C ASP A 216 28.32 -5.23 0.55
N GLU A 217 29.52 -5.17 -0.06
CA GLU A 217 30.41 -6.20 -0.65
C GLU A 217 29.87 -7.26 -1.61
#